data_AF-A0A9P8L360-F1
#
_entry.id   AF-A0A9P8L360-F1
#
_cell.length_a   1.000
_cell.length_b   1.000
_cell.length_c   1.000
_cell.angle_alpha   90.00
_cell.angle_beta   90.00
_cell.angle_gamma   90.00
#
_symmetry.space_group_name_H-M   'P 1'
#
loop_
_entity.id
_entity.type
_entity.pdbx_description
1 polymer ?
#
loop_
_entity_poly.entity_id
_entity_poly.type
_entity_poly.pdbx_seq_one_letter_code
_entity_poly.pdbx_strand_id
1 'polypeptide(L)' 'MRNTVFLHPDLGIGGAERLVVDAAVGLQNLGHKVTVFTSHCDPRHCFDEARD' A
#
# COMPACT_ATOMS: atom_id res chain seq x y z
N MET A 1 15.53 -9.20 6.86
CA MET A 1 14.49 -8.28 7.34
C MET A 1 14.92 -6.84 7.05
N ARG A 2 14.10 -6.04 6.38
CA ARG A 2 14.37 -4.61 6.09
C ARG A 2 13.09 -3.81 6.33
N ASN A 3 13.23 -2.51 6.57
CA ASN A 3 12.11 -1.57 6.69
C ASN A 3 11.96 -0.82 5.36
N THR A 4 10.82 -0.97 4.69
CA THR A 4 10.53 -0.34 3.40
C THR A 4 9.36 0.62 3.56
N VAL A 5 9.48 1.81 2.97
CA VAL A 5 8.43 2.83 2.99
C VAL A 5 7.99 3.14 1.56
N PHE A 6 6.68 3.13 1.34
CA PHE A 6 6.06 3.67 0.13
C PHE A 6 5.43 5.03 0.43
N LEU A 7 5.62 5.99 -0.47
CA LEU A 7 4.90 7.26 -0.47
C LEU A 7 4.05 7.31 -1.73
N HIS A 8 2.74 7.43 -1.57
CA HIS A 8 1.83 7.57 -2.71
C HIS A 8 0.72 8.55 -2.36
N PRO A 9 0.44 9.58 -3.18
CA PRO A 9 -0.42 10.69 -2.76
C PRO A 9 -1.89 10.28 -2.52
N ASP A 10 -2.35 9.18 -3.11
CA ASP A 10 -3.72 8.68 -3.01
C ASP A 10 -3.73 7.14 -3.03
N LEU A 11 -4.57 6.47 -2.25
CA LEU A 11 -4.78 5.01 -2.27
C LEU A 11 -6.21 4.69 -2.73
N GLY A 12 -6.53 5.11 -3.96
CA GLY A 12 -7.74 4.73 -4.69
C GLY A 12 -7.65 3.34 -5.34
N ILE A 13 -8.36 3.17 -6.47
CA ILE A 13 -8.39 1.92 -7.27
C ILE A 13 -7.67 2.04 -8.62
N GLY A 14 -6.77 3.02 -8.75
CA GLY A 14 -5.98 3.20 -9.96
C GLY A 14 -4.84 2.18 -10.10
N GLY A 15 -4.17 2.22 -11.25
CA GLY A 15 -3.11 1.27 -11.59
C GLY A 15 -1.81 1.49 -10.81
N ALA A 16 -1.46 2.72 -10.49
CA ALA A 16 -0.26 3.03 -9.71
C ALA A 16 -0.42 2.61 -8.25
N GLU A 17 -1.62 2.81 -7.73
CA GLU A 17 -2.11 2.38 -6.43
C GLU A 17 -2.03 0.87 -6.33
N ARG A 18 -2.51 0.14 -7.34
CA ARG A 18 -2.41 -1.32 -7.38
C ARG A 18 -0.96 -1.80 -7.33
N LEU A 19 -0.07 -1.16 -8.10
CA LEU A 19 1.35 -1.48 -8.09
C LEU A 19 1.97 -1.29 -6.70
N VAL A 20 1.65 -0.18 -6.03
CA VAL A 20 2.15 0.11 -4.67
C VAL A 20 1.64 -0.93 -3.67
N VAL A 21 0.34 -1.24 -3.70
CA VAL A 21 -0.29 -2.23 -2.80
C VAL A 21 0.30 -3.63 -3.01
N ASP A 22 0.41 -4.08 -4.26
CA ASP A 22 0.97 -5.40 -4.59
C ASP A 22 2.42 -5.53 -4.12
N ALA A 23 3.24 -4.48 -4.32
CA ALA A 23 4.62 -4.46 -3.86
C ALA A 23 4.72 -4.46 -2.33
N ALA A 24 3.85 -3.71 -1.65
CA ALA A 24 3.80 -3.66 -0.19
C ALA A 24 3.45 -5.02 0.42
N VAL A 25 2.39 -5.65 -0.07
CA VAL A 25 1.93 -6.98 0.37
C VAL A 25 2.99 -8.04 0.06
N GLY A 26 3.59 -8.01 -1.13
CA GLY A 26 4.67 -8.92 -1.50
C GLY A 26 5.87 -8.84 -0.55
N LEU A 27 6.29 -7.63 -0.19
CA LEU A 27 7.38 -7.42 0.78
C LEU A 27 7.00 -7.85 2.19
N GLN A 28 5.76 -7.61 2.64
CA GLN A 28 5.27 -8.11 3.92
C GLN A 28 5.30 -9.64 3.98
N ASN A 29 4.85 -10.31 2.92
CA ASN A 29 4.87 -11.78 2.83
C ASN A 29 6.29 -12.37 2.85
N LEU A 30 7.29 -11.61 2.41
CA LEU A 30 8.71 -11.95 2.52
C LEU A 30 9.31 -11.63 3.91
N GLY A 31 8.49 -11.18 4.87
CA GLY A 31 8.91 -10.86 6.24
C GLY A 31 9.55 -9.48 6.41
N HIS A 32 9.38 -8.57 5.46
CA HIS A 32 9.82 -7.18 5.61
C HIS A 32 8.79 -6.36 6.40
N LYS A 33 9.27 -5.38 7.16
CA LYS A 33 8.39 -4.35 7.74
C LYS A 33 8.09 -3.33 6.64
N VAL A 34 6.82 -3.08 6.38
CA VAL A 34 6.38 -2.15 5.33
C VAL A 34 5.46 -1.10 5.95
N THR A 35 5.63 0.15 5.52
CA THR A 35 4.74 1.26 5.89
C THR A 35 4.40 2.05 4.63
N VAL A 36 3.13 2.33 4.42
CA VAL A 36 2.66 3.15 3.30
C VAL A 36 2.15 4.47 3.89
N PHE A 37 2.69 5.58 3.42
CA PHE A 37 2.14 6.91 3.70
C PHE A 37 1.36 7.39 2.49
N THR A 38 0.15 7.89 2.76
CA THR A 38 -0.69 8.50 1.75
C THR A 38 -1.38 9.75 2.29
N SER A 39 -1.68 10.68 1.39
CA SER A 39 -2.46 11.87 1.72
C SER A 39 -3.96 11.60 1.67
N HIS A 40 -4.39 10.53 0.99
CA HIS A 40 -5.80 10.19 0.82
C HIS A 40 -6.02 8.68 0.77
N CYS A 41 -7.00 8.19 1.52
CA CYS A 41 -7.51 6.83 1.45
C CYS A 41 -8.98 6.86 1.89
N ASP A 42 -9.92 6.61 0.98
CA ASP A 42 -11.34 6.41 1.32
C ASP A 42 -11.58 4.90 1.56
N PRO A 43 -11.98 4.47 2.76
CA PRO A 43 -12.29 3.07 3.05
C PRO A 43 -13.44 2.48 2.21
N ARG A 44 -14.16 3.28 1.43
CA ARG A 44 -15.18 2.82 0.46
C ARG A 44 -14.64 2.75 -0.97
N HIS A 45 -13.46 3.30 -1.23
CA HIS A 45 -12.86 3.41 -2.56
C HIS A 45 -11.35 3.12 -2.53
N CYS A 46 -10.98 1.99 -1.95
CA CYS A 46 -9.62 1.46 -1.93
C CYS A 46 -9.63 -0.05 -2.12
N PHE A 47 -8.45 -0.63 -2.32
CA PHE A 47 -8.27 -2.08 -2.30
C PHE A 47 -8.43 -2.65 -0.88
N ASP A 48 -8.82 -3.91 -0.76
CA ASP A 48 -9.08 -4.55 0.54
C ASP A 48 -7.82 -4.63 1.41
N GLU A 49 -6.66 -4.82 0.78
CA GLU A 49 -5.35 -4.82 1.43
C GLU A 49 -4.97 -3.44 2.02
N ALA A 50 -5.64 -2.36 1.59
CA ALA A 50 -5.45 -1.00 2.08
C ALA A 50 -6.65 -0.48 2.91
N ARG A 51 -7.63 -1.34 3.19
CA ARG A 51 -8.91 -1.01 3.87
C ARG A 51 -8.89 -1.26 5.39
N ASP A 52 -7.70 -1.42 5.95
CA ASP A 52 -7.46 -1.70 7.38
C ASP A 52 -8.03 -0.62 8.31
#